data_AF-A0A414D4Q2-F1
#
_entry.id   AF-A0A414D4Q2-F1
#
_cell.length_a   1.000
_cell.length_b   1.000
_cell.length_c   1.000
_cell.angle_alpha   90.00
_cell.angle_beta   90.00
_cell.angle_gamma   90.00
#
_symmetry.space_group_name_H-M   'P 1'
#
loop_
_entity.id
_entity.type
_entity.pdbx_description
1 polymer ?
#
loop_
_entity_poly.entity_id
_entity_poly.type
_entity_poly.pdbx_seq_one_letter_code
_entity_poly.pdbx_strand_id
1 'polypeptide(L)'
;MKNILIHGLGQNHKSWNETIKFLEIDNIDVLCPALFKMSSGNSNDYQNIFSSFSDFCNNQEGKLNLCGLSLGGILALDYVKKYPEKVNSMSNHNIKNGLDKINCKSLILCGSKDKANMKSAKQISQSIRKSEFKIVKDSSHEVNVDNPKELAHIIYDFWKEFL
;
A
#
# COMPACT_ATOMS: atom_id res chain seq x y z
N MET A 1 13.19 9.41 1.03
CA MET A 1 12.03 8.52 1.31
C MET A 1 12.31 7.15 0.73
N LYS A 2 11.61 6.12 1.21
CA LYS A 2 11.64 4.78 0.60
C LYS A 2 10.25 4.38 0.13
N ASN A 3 10.16 3.91 -1.11
CA ASN A 3 8.90 3.44 -1.70
C ASN A 3 8.81 1.93 -1.54
N ILE A 4 7.67 1.42 -1.06
CA ILE A 4 7.50 0.00 -0.75
C ILE A 4 6.20 -0.50 -1.40
N LEU A 5 6.31 -1.55 -2.21
CA LEU A 5 5.17 -2.27 -2.79
C LEU A 5 4.90 -3.56 -2.00
N ILE A 6 3.66 -3.76 -1.59
CA ILE A 6 3.27 -4.80 -0.64
C ILE A 6 2.24 -5.71 -1.32
N HIS A 7 2.60 -6.96 -1.56
CA HIS A 7 1.76 -7.91 -2.28
C HIS A 7 0.60 -8.46 -1.42
N GLY A 8 -0.40 -9.03 -2.09
CA GLY A 8 -1.55 -9.69 -1.47
C GLY A 8 -1.29 -11.15 -1.08
N LEU A 9 -2.30 -11.79 -0.48
CA LEU A 9 -2.32 -13.24 -0.24
C LEU A 9 -2.36 -13.99 -1.57
N GLY A 10 -1.59 -15.08 -1.69
CA GLY A 10 -1.44 -15.82 -2.96
C GLY A 10 -0.44 -15.21 -3.94
N GLN A 11 0.00 -13.97 -3.70
CA GLN A 11 1.08 -13.32 -4.45
C GLN A 11 2.44 -13.41 -3.72
N ASN A 12 3.49 -12.97 -4.41
CA ASN A 12 4.80 -12.74 -3.82
C ASN A 12 5.43 -11.46 -4.40
N HIS A 13 6.61 -11.07 -3.92
CA HIS A 13 7.32 -9.87 -4.41
C HIS A 13 7.45 -9.78 -5.94
N LYS A 14 7.58 -10.90 -6.65
CA LYS A 14 7.70 -10.92 -8.13
C LYS A 14 6.42 -10.55 -8.85
N SER A 15 5.26 -10.62 -8.18
CA SER A 15 3.97 -10.18 -8.75
C SER A 15 3.96 -8.68 -9.10
N TRP A 16 4.94 -7.90 -8.61
CA TRP A 16 5.11 -6.50 -8.94
C TRP A 16 6.07 -6.24 -10.11
N ASN A 17 6.79 -7.25 -10.62
CA ASN A 17 7.89 -7.06 -11.59
C ASN A 17 7.51 -6.18 -12.79
N GLU A 18 6.35 -6.40 -13.42
CA GLU A 18 5.93 -5.56 -14.55
C GLU A 18 5.60 -4.13 -14.13
N THR A 19 4.99 -3.92 -12.96
CA THR A 19 4.75 -2.57 -12.41
C THR A 19 6.07 -1.86 -12.12
N ILE A 20 7.05 -2.57 -11.55
CA ILE A 20 8.39 -2.04 -11.23
C ILE A 20 9.08 -1.54 -12.49
N LYS A 21 9.08 -2.32 -13.59
CA LYS A 21 9.68 -1.89 -14.86
C LYS A 21 9.16 -0.54 -15.34
N PHE A 22 7.85 -0.28 -15.18
CA PHE A 22 7.27 1.01 -15.57
C PHE A 22 7.62 2.13 -14.58
N LEU A 23 7.69 1.85 -13.28
CA LEU A 23 8.15 2.82 -12.28
C LEU A 23 9.63 3.21 -12.45
N GLU A 24 10.47 2.25 -12.86
CA GLU A 24 11.90 2.46 -13.13
C GLU A 24 12.13 3.43 -14.31
N ILE A 25 11.26 3.41 -15.33
CA ILE A 25 11.31 4.37 -16.46
C ILE A 25 11.19 5.82 -15.94
N ASP A 26 10.37 6.03 -14.91
CA ASP A 26 10.14 7.32 -14.28
C ASP A 26 11.11 7.61 -13.10
N ASN A 27 12.20 6.83 -12.99
CA ASN A 27 13.22 6.92 -11.93
C ASN A 27 12.68 6.70 -10.50
N ILE A 28 11.64 5.89 -10.33
CA ILE A 28 11.11 5.53 -9.02
C ILE A 28 11.70 4.18 -8.58
N ASP A 29 12.67 4.24 -7.66
CA ASP A 29 13.18 3.05 -6.98
C ASP A 29 12.17 2.54 -5.93
N VAL A 30 11.98 1.22 -5.87
CA VAL A 30 10.99 0.56 -5.01
C VAL A 30 11.53 -0.71 -4.36
N LEU A 31 11.17 -0.91 -3.10
CA LEU A 31 11.41 -2.15 -2.36
C LEU A 31 10.15 -3.02 -2.38
N CYS A 32 10.32 -4.32 -2.60
CA CYS A 32 9.23 -5.29 -2.61
C CYS A 32 9.52 -6.44 -1.63
N PRO A 33 9.14 -6.32 -0.34
CA PRO A 33 9.36 -7.38 0.65
C PRO A 33 8.61 -8.66 0.28
N ALA A 34 9.26 -9.81 0.49
CA ALA A 34 8.65 -11.13 0.34
C ALA A 34 7.96 -11.54 1.65
N LEU A 35 6.76 -11.01 1.92
CA LEU A 35 6.08 -11.08 3.22
C LEU A 35 6.11 -12.47 3.87
N PHE A 36 5.69 -13.51 3.14
CA PHE A 36 5.58 -14.89 3.66
C PHE A 36 6.91 -15.62 3.81
N LYS A 37 8.02 -15.03 3.33
CA LYS A 37 9.39 -15.54 3.56
C LYS A 37 10.09 -14.81 4.71
N MET A 38 9.56 -13.68 5.13
CA MET A 38 10.14 -12.84 6.18
C MET A 38 9.60 -13.19 7.57
N SER A 39 8.41 -13.79 7.65
CA SER A 39 7.84 -14.30 8.90
C SER A 39 8.70 -15.43 9.45
N SER A 40 9.41 -15.14 10.54
CA SER A 40 10.23 -16.08 11.30
C SER A 40 9.33 -16.97 12.17
N GLY A 41 8.71 -17.98 11.56
CA GLY A 41 7.90 -18.97 12.28
C GLY A 41 7.10 -19.89 11.36
N ASN A 42 6.66 -21.03 11.90
CA ASN A 42 5.81 -21.99 11.18
C ASN A 42 4.35 -21.53 11.03
N SER A 43 3.97 -20.33 11.51
CA SER A 43 2.62 -19.79 11.34
C SER A 43 2.61 -18.52 10.49
N ASN A 44 1.89 -18.60 9.37
CA ASN A 44 1.54 -17.47 8.50
C ASN A 44 0.32 -16.71 9.05
N ASP A 45 0.24 -16.55 10.37
CA ASP A 45 -0.81 -15.74 10.97
C ASP A 45 -0.53 -14.25 10.75
N TYR A 46 -1.60 -13.45 10.79
CA TYR A 46 -1.54 -12.03 10.50
C TYR A 46 -0.58 -11.26 11.42
N GLN A 47 -0.50 -11.64 12.70
CA GLN A 47 0.30 -10.91 13.69
C GLN A 47 1.79 -11.08 13.41
N ASN A 48 2.24 -12.30 13.08
CA ASN A 48 3.62 -12.55 12.71
C ASN A 48 4.01 -11.81 11.42
N ILE A 49 3.14 -11.85 10.39
CA ILE A 49 3.38 -11.13 9.14
C ILE A 49 3.47 -9.62 9.40
N PHE A 50 2.55 -9.07 10.19
CA PHE A 50 2.54 -7.65 10.52
C PHE A 50 3.77 -7.23 11.35
N SER A 51 4.22 -8.09 12.28
CA SER A 51 5.44 -7.84 13.06
C SER A 51 6.67 -7.78 12.13
N SER A 52 6.90 -8.81 11.32
CA SER A 52 8.04 -8.86 10.41
C SER A 52 8.01 -7.74 9.36
N PHE A 53 6.82 -7.39 8.86
CA PHE A 53 6.65 -6.24 7.95
C PHE A 53 6.97 -4.92 8.66
N SER A 54 6.53 -4.76 9.91
CA SER A 54 6.83 -3.56 10.70
C SER A 54 8.33 -3.41 10.95
N ASP A 55 9.02 -4.49 11.30
CA ASP A 55 10.47 -4.50 11.53
C ASP A 55 11.22 -4.11 10.26
N PHE A 56 10.82 -4.67 9.12
CA PHE A 56 11.38 -4.30 7.82
C PHE A 56 11.23 -2.80 7.53
N CYS A 57 10.04 -2.24 7.74
CA CYS A 57 9.77 -0.82 7.51
C CYS A 57 10.53 0.09 8.48
N ASN A 58 10.63 -0.31 9.75
CA ASN A 58 11.32 0.45 10.78
C ASN A 58 12.83 0.53 10.54
N ASN A 59 13.41 -0.52 9.94
CA ASN A 59 14.82 -0.56 9.54
C ASN A 59 15.13 0.28 8.29
N GLN A 60 14.13 0.87 7.62
CA GLN A 60 14.37 1.78 6.50
C GLN A 60 14.65 3.20 7.00
N GLU A 61 15.66 3.84 6.42
CA GLU A 61 15.97 5.25 6.69
C GLU A 61 14.91 6.21 6.12
N GLY A 62 14.59 7.24 6.90
CA GLY A 62 13.64 8.28 6.51
C GLY A 62 12.16 7.85 6.52
N LYS A 63 11.34 8.66 5.85
CA LYS A 63 9.89 8.45 5.67
C LYS A 63 9.60 7.44 4.56
N LEU A 64 8.45 6.78 4.66
CA LEU A 64 8.02 5.71 3.76
C LEU A 64 6.81 6.13 2.93
N ASN A 65 6.82 5.70 1.68
CA ASN A 65 5.68 5.65 0.79
C ASN A 65 5.26 4.18 0.65
N LEU A 66 4.02 3.85 1.02
CA LEU A 66 3.52 2.49 1.01
C LEU A 66 2.43 2.35 -0.06
N CYS A 67 2.53 1.32 -0.90
CA CYS A 67 1.45 0.89 -1.80
C CYS A 67 1.21 -0.59 -1.56
N GLY A 68 -0.01 -0.94 -1.14
CA GLY A 68 -0.35 -2.31 -0.78
C GLY A 68 -1.57 -2.82 -1.52
N LEU A 69 -1.51 -4.08 -1.94
CA LEU A 69 -2.61 -4.78 -2.60
C LEU A 69 -3.25 -5.78 -1.64
N SER A 70 -4.58 -5.75 -1.51
CA SER A 70 -5.33 -6.73 -0.72
C SER A 70 -4.81 -6.82 0.73
N LEU A 71 -4.29 -7.97 1.16
CA LEU A 71 -3.57 -8.12 2.45
C LEU A 71 -2.50 -7.04 2.64
N GLY A 72 -1.70 -6.74 1.61
CA GLY A 72 -0.69 -5.69 1.67
C GLY A 72 -1.26 -4.30 1.92
N GLY A 73 -2.47 -4.03 1.43
CA GLY A 73 -3.20 -2.79 1.71
C GLY A 73 -3.62 -2.69 3.18
N ILE A 74 -4.10 -3.80 3.76
CA ILE A 74 -4.46 -3.86 5.19
C ILE A 74 -3.21 -3.66 6.06
N LEU A 75 -2.10 -4.33 5.74
CA LEU A 75 -0.81 -4.16 6.43
C LEU A 75 -0.32 -2.70 6.37
N ALA A 76 -0.44 -2.04 5.21
CA ALA A 76 -0.08 -0.62 5.07
C ALA A 76 -0.93 0.28 5.96
N LEU A 77 -2.25 0.07 5.98
CA LEU A 77 -3.17 0.85 6.82
C LEU A 77 -2.86 0.67 8.31
N ASP A 78 -2.64 -0.56 8.76
CA ASP A 78 -2.31 -0.83 10.15
C ASP A 78 -0.92 -0.33 10.55
N TYR A 79 0.05 -0.38 9.63
CA TYR A 79 1.38 0.18 9.86
C TYR A 79 1.31 1.70 10.04
N VAL A 80 0.58 2.41 9.17
CA VAL A 80 0.42 3.87 9.27
C VAL A 80 -0.30 4.29 10.55
N LYS A 81 -1.28 3.51 11.02
CA LYS A 81 -1.93 3.77 12.31
C LYS A 81 -0.97 3.62 13.48
N LYS A 82 -0.06 2.63 13.41
CA LYS A 82 0.89 2.31 14.49
C LYS A 82 2.12 3.22 14.50
N TYR A 83 2.59 3.64 13.32
CA TYR A 83 3.81 4.44 13.14
C TYR A 83 3.54 5.67 12.24
N PRO A 84 2.66 6.59 12.65
CA PRO A 84 2.31 7.77 11.85
C PRO A 84 3.52 8.67 11.55
N GLU A 85 4.55 8.64 12.39
CA GLU A 85 5.82 9.33 12.22
C GLU A 85 6.74 8.68 11.17
N LYS A 86 6.45 7.48 10.67
CA LYS A 86 7.22 6.85 9.59
C LYS A 86 6.70 7.20 8.20
N VAL A 87 5.55 7.88 8.09
CA VAL A 87 4.98 8.35 6.82
C VAL A 87 4.78 9.87 6.81
N ASN A 88 4.43 10.42 5.65
CA ASN A 88 4.10 11.84 5.48
C ASN A 88 2.73 12.16 6.09
N SER A 89 2.66 12.23 7.42
CA SER A 89 1.46 12.61 8.18
C SER A 89 1.64 14.00 8.80
N MET A 90 0.65 14.88 8.64
CA MET A 90 0.55 16.10 9.45
C MET A 90 -0.29 15.75 10.68
N SER A 91 0.24 15.79 11.89
CA SER A 91 -0.54 15.47 13.09
C SER A 91 -1.35 16.69 13.55
N ASN A 92 -2.68 16.64 13.49
CA ASN A 92 -3.54 17.54 14.27
C ASN A 92 -4.35 16.67 15.23
N HIS A 93 -4.12 16.83 16.53
CA HIS A 93 -4.77 16.08 17.58
C HIS A 93 -6.27 16.39 17.62
N ASN A 94 -7.13 15.38 17.38
CA ASN A 94 -8.40 15.17 18.09
C ASN A 94 -9.09 13.82 17.72
N ILE A 95 -9.29 13.03 18.78
CA ILE A 95 -10.07 11.81 19.09
C ILE A 95 -11.06 11.20 18.06
N LYS A 96 -10.78 9.96 17.61
CA LYS A 96 -11.63 8.72 17.66
C LYS A 96 -10.84 7.50 17.09
N ASN A 97 -11.31 6.26 17.33
CA ASN A 97 -10.64 5.00 16.93
C ASN A 97 -11.03 4.55 15.51
N GLY A 98 -10.06 4.28 14.63
CA GLY A 98 -10.33 3.74 13.29
C GLY A 98 -9.43 4.30 12.18
N LEU A 99 -9.91 4.20 10.93
CA LEU A 99 -9.29 4.76 9.72
C LEU A 99 -9.27 6.30 9.71
N ASP A 100 -10.09 6.94 10.54
CA ASP A 100 -10.16 8.39 10.77
C ASP A 100 -8.88 8.97 11.40
N LYS A 101 -8.05 8.13 12.03
CA LYS A 101 -6.70 8.51 12.53
C LYS A 101 -5.66 8.68 11.43
N ILE A 102 -5.90 8.17 10.22
CA ILE A 102 -4.95 8.25 9.11
C ILE A 102 -4.99 9.68 8.55
N ASN A 103 -3.96 10.48 8.86
CA ASN A 103 -3.89 11.89 8.45
C ASN A 103 -2.83 12.18 7.38
N CYS A 104 -2.20 11.13 6.84
CA CYS A 104 -1.36 11.22 5.64
C CYS A 104 -2.23 11.21 4.37
N LYS A 105 -1.70 11.78 3.29
CA LYS A 105 -2.33 11.63 1.98
C LYS A 105 -2.41 10.14 1.66
N SER A 106 -3.56 9.69 1.18
CA SER A 106 -3.80 8.26 0.89
C SER A 106 -4.43 8.12 -0.49
N LEU A 107 -4.10 7.06 -1.20
CA LEU A 107 -4.76 6.71 -2.46
C LEU A 107 -5.36 5.31 -2.33
N ILE A 108 -6.68 5.21 -2.52
CA ILE A 108 -7.40 3.94 -2.55
C ILE A 108 -7.72 3.60 -4.01
N LEU A 109 -7.29 2.41 -4.43
CA LEU A 109 -7.46 1.91 -5.80
C LEU A 109 -8.32 0.66 -5.81
N CYS A 110 -9.15 0.51 -6.84
CA CYS A 110 -9.90 -0.70 -7.09
C CYS A 110 -10.07 -0.93 -8.59
N GLY A 111 -9.89 -2.17 -9.06
CA GLY A 111 -10.15 -2.52 -10.45
C GLY A 111 -11.65 -2.44 -10.76
N SER A 112 -11.99 -1.93 -11.95
CA SER A 112 -13.39 -1.77 -12.39
C SER A 112 -14.19 -3.08 -12.41
N LYS A 113 -13.52 -4.23 -12.54
CA LYS A 113 -14.11 -5.58 -12.55
C LYS A 113 -14.14 -6.24 -11.17
N ASP A 114 -13.49 -5.66 -10.15
CA ASP A 114 -13.49 -6.17 -8.77
C ASP A 114 -14.76 -5.74 -8.01
N LYS A 115 -15.89 -6.34 -8.41
CA LYS A 115 -17.20 -6.08 -7.80
C LYS A 115 -17.24 -6.47 -6.32
N ALA A 116 -16.45 -7.47 -5.92
CA ALA A 116 -16.42 -7.99 -4.55
C ALA A 116 -15.85 -6.95 -3.56
N ASN A 117 -14.80 -6.22 -3.96
CA ASN A 117 -14.15 -5.26 -3.07
C ASN A 117 -14.52 -3.79 -3.34
N MET A 118 -15.19 -3.48 -4.45
CA MET A 118 -15.55 -2.11 -4.83
C MET A 118 -16.29 -1.34 -3.72
N LYS A 119 -17.27 -1.98 -3.05
CA LYS A 119 -18.01 -1.35 -1.95
C LYS A 119 -17.09 -1.01 -0.78
N SER A 120 -16.26 -1.97 -0.37
CA SER A 120 -15.30 -1.81 0.73
C SER A 120 -14.26 -0.74 0.42
N ALA A 121 -13.73 -0.70 -0.80
CA ALA A 121 -12.75 0.31 -1.22
C ALA A 121 -13.33 1.74 -1.13
N LYS A 122 -14.59 1.93 -1.60
CA LYS A 122 -15.30 3.21 -1.44
C LYS A 122 -15.49 3.58 0.02
N GLN A 123 -15.89 2.64 0.87
CA GLN A 123 -16.08 2.88 2.31
C GLN A 123 -14.77 3.26 3.02
N ILE A 124 -13.65 2.60 2.69
CA ILE A 124 -12.32 2.95 3.21
C ILE A 124 -11.95 4.37 2.80
N SER A 125 -12.13 4.74 1.53
CA SER A 125 -11.84 6.10 1.08
C SER A 125 -12.68 7.15 1.80
N GLN A 126 -13.97 6.89 2.00
CA GLN A 126 -14.85 7.80 2.76
C GLN A 126 -14.43 7.93 4.24
N SER A 127 -13.76 6.92 4.80
CA SER A 127 -13.32 6.90 6.20
C SER A 127 -11.98 7.62 6.40
N ILE A 128 -11.15 7.73 5.36
CA ILE A 128 -9.85 8.40 5.41
C ILE A 128 -10.00 9.80 4.81
N ARG A 129 -10.00 10.82 5.67
CA ARG A 129 -10.31 12.22 5.32
C ARG A 129 -9.49 12.78 4.14
N LYS A 130 -8.22 12.40 4.03
CA LYS A 130 -7.29 12.87 2.99
C LYS A 130 -7.02 11.81 1.91
N SER A 131 -7.97 10.91 1.71
CA SER A 131 -7.84 9.91 0.66
C SER A 131 -8.39 10.39 -0.68
N GLU A 132 -7.74 9.96 -1.74
CA GLU A 132 -8.28 9.95 -3.09
C GLU A 132 -8.77 8.53 -3.42
N PHE A 133 -9.82 8.41 -4.23
CA PHE A 133 -10.30 7.13 -4.75
C PHE A 133 -10.18 7.12 -6.28
N LYS A 134 -9.52 6.10 -6.82
CA LYS A 134 -9.38 5.89 -8.26
C LYS A 134 -9.82 4.48 -8.64
N ILE A 135 -10.49 4.37 -9.79
CA ILE A 135 -10.88 3.10 -10.39
C ILE A 135 -9.93 2.81 -11.54
N VAL A 136 -9.32 1.63 -11.55
CA VAL A 136 -8.46 1.19 -12.66
C VAL A 136 -9.32 0.44 -13.67
N LYS A 137 -9.45 1.02 -14.87
CA LYS A 137 -10.25 0.44 -15.95
C LYS A 137 -9.67 -0.89 -16.39
N ASP A 138 -10.56 -1.79 -16.79
CA ASP A 138 -10.26 -3.13 -17.28
C ASP A 138 -9.53 -4.09 -16.34
N SER A 139 -9.26 -3.69 -15.10
CA SER A 139 -8.65 -4.53 -14.06
C SER A 139 -9.65 -5.19 -13.13
N SER A 140 -9.31 -6.38 -12.65
CA SER A 140 -9.97 -7.14 -11.59
C SER A 140 -9.32 -6.82 -10.23
N HIS A 141 -9.22 -7.81 -9.34
CA HIS A 141 -8.62 -7.65 -8.01
C HIS A 141 -7.11 -7.41 -8.09
N GLU A 142 -6.42 -8.12 -8.98
CA GLU A 142 -4.96 -8.11 -9.09
C GLU A 142 -4.49 -7.05 -10.08
N VAL A 143 -4.75 -5.79 -9.77
CA VAL A 143 -4.49 -4.64 -10.66
C VAL A 143 -3.01 -4.58 -11.11
N ASN A 144 -2.09 -5.00 -10.25
CA ASN A 144 -0.65 -5.08 -10.54
C ASN A 144 -0.29 -6.09 -11.63
N VAL A 145 -1.14 -7.10 -11.84
CA VAL A 145 -1.00 -8.10 -12.91
C VAL A 145 -1.84 -7.70 -14.12
N ASP A 146 -3.08 -7.27 -13.89
CA ASP A 146 -4.02 -6.96 -14.96
C ASP A 146 -3.64 -5.71 -15.75
N ASN A 147 -3.13 -4.67 -15.09
CA ASN A 147 -2.79 -3.39 -15.71
C ASN A 147 -1.58 -2.70 -15.04
N PRO A 148 -0.39 -3.34 -15.10
CA PRO A 148 0.82 -2.85 -14.42
C PRO A 148 1.26 -1.46 -14.87
N LYS A 149 1.06 -1.12 -16.16
CA LYS A 149 1.45 0.18 -16.72
C LYS A 149 0.59 1.31 -16.15
N GLU A 150 -0.73 1.16 -16.18
CA GLU A 150 -1.65 2.15 -15.62
C GLU A 150 -1.45 2.28 -14.11
N LEU A 151 -1.26 1.16 -13.41
CA LEU A 151 -1.00 1.17 -11.99
C LEU A 151 0.30 1.93 -11.66
N ALA A 152 1.38 1.68 -12.39
CA ALA A 152 2.65 2.40 -12.23
C ALA A 152 2.48 3.90 -12.45
N HIS A 153 1.77 4.30 -13.51
CA HIS A 153 1.50 5.71 -13.79
C HIS A 153 0.72 6.39 -12.66
N ILE A 154 -0.33 5.73 -12.16
CA ILE A 154 -1.12 6.23 -11.02
C ILE A 154 -0.26 6.35 -9.75
N ILE A 155 0.59 5.36 -9.47
CA ILE A 155 1.50 5.38 -8.33
C ILE A 155 2.51 6.52 -8.45
N TYR A 156 3.14 6.67 -9.62
CA TYR A 156 4.07 7.76 -9.91
C TYR A 156 3.40 9.13 -9.69
N ASP A 157 2.23 9.34 -10.27
CA ASP A 157 1.48 10.59 -10.14
C ASP A 157 1.15 10.94 -8.68
N PHE A 158 0.89 9.93 -7.86
CA PHE A 158 0.61 10.12 -6.45
C PHE A 158 1.88 10.37 -5.63
N TRP A 159 2.97 9.67 -5.92
CA TRP A 159 4.22 9.79 -5.17
C TRP A 159 5.08 10.99 -5.56
N LYS A 160 4.99 11.49 -6.80
CA LYS A 160 5.79 12.64 -7.27
C LYS A 160 5.54 13.93 -6.50
N GLU A 161 4.40 14.05 -5.83
CA GLU A 161 4.11 15.18 -4.94
C GLU A 161 4.97 15.18 -3.66
N PHE A 162 5.62 14.06 -3.37
CA PHE A 162 6.44 13.87 -2.19
C PHE A 162 7.92 13.72 -2.51
N LEU A 163 8.31 13.47 -3.76
CA LEU A 163 9.72 13.34 -4.17
C LEU A 163 10.49 14.65 -3.98
#